data_AF-D7NY40-F1
#
_entry.id   AF-D7NY40-F1
#
_cell.length_a   1.000
_cell.length_b   1.000
_cell.length_c   1.000
_cell.angle_alpha   90.00
_cell.angle_beta   90.00
_cell.angle_gamma   90.00
#
_symmetry.space_group_name_H-M   'P 1'
#
loop_
_entity.id
_entity.type
_entity.pdbx_description
1 polymer ?
#
loop_
_entity_poly.entity_id
_entity_poly.type
_entity_poly.pdbx_seq_one_letter_code
_entity_poly.pdbx_strand_id
1 'polypeptide(L)'
;SLLTRSLAEIVKKDDFVLDSEYLVTLLVVVPKLNHNDWIKQYETLAEMVVPRSSNVLSEDQDSYLCNVTLFRKAVDDFRHKARENKFIVRDFQYNEEEMKADKEEMNRLSTDKKKQFGPLVRWLKVNFSEAFIAWIHVKALRVFVESVLRYGLPVNFQAMLLQPNKKTMKKLREVLHE
;
A
#
# COMPACT_ATOMS: atom_id res chain seq x y z
N SER A 1 -3.27 -4.66 11.56
CA SER A 1 -4.33 -4.70 12.59
C SER A 1 -5.62 -5.19 11.96
N LEU A 2 -6.39 -5.99 12.69
CA LEU A 2 -7.72 -6.49 12.30
C LEU A 2 -8.74 -5.34 12.03
N LEU A 3 -8.44 -4.13 12.50
CA LEU A 3 -9.25 -2.93 12.26
C LEU A 3 -9.26 -2.45 10.81
N THR A 4 -8.18 -2.69 10.04
CA THR A 4 -8.02 -2.12 8.70
C THR A 4 -7.64 -3.14 7.64
N ARG A 5 -7.13 -4.32 8.04
CA ARG A 5 -6.77 -5.40 7.11
C ARG A 5 -8.02 -5.91 6.39
N SER A 6 -7.84 -6.34 5.13
CA SER A 6 -8.85 -7.11 4.42
C SER A 6 -9.21 -8.37 5.21
N LEU A 7 -10.51 -8.58 5.42
CA LEU A 7 -11.03 -9.74 6.15
C LEU A 7 -11.27 -10.93 5.22
N ALA A 8 -11.21 -10.73 3.90
CA ALA A 8 -11.48 -11.75 2.88
C ALA A 8 -10.55 -12.98 2.98
N GLU A 9 -9.34 -12.83 3.51
CA GLU A 9 -8.42 -13.96 3.72
C GLU A 9 -8.59 -14.66 5.06
N ILE A 10 -9.37 -14.07 5.96
CA ILE A 10 -9.50 -14.48 7.37
C ILE A 10 -10.78 -15.25 7.58
N VAL A 11 -11.87 -14.73 7.01
CA VAL A 11 -13.22 -15.23 7.25
C VAL A 11 -13.62 -16.28 6.23
N LYS A 12 -14.43 -17.24 6.67
CA LYS A 12 -14.94 -18.37 5.88
C LYS A 12 -16.45 -18.27 5.75
N LYS A 13 -17.00 -18.99 4.79
CA LYS A 13 -18.45 -19.11 4.58
C LYS A 13 -19.19 -19.52 5.85
N ASP A 14 -18.64 -20.50 6.57
CA ASP A 14 -19.23 -21.07 7.78
C ASP A 14 -19.29 -20.09 8.95
N ASP A 15 -18.53 -18.98 8.89
CA ASP A 15 -18.54 -17.95 9.92
C ASP A 15 -19.78 -17.04 9.84
N PHE A 16 -20.60 -17.17 8.78
CA PHE A 16 -21.76 -16.32 8.54
C PHE A 16 -23.05 -17.12 8.34
N VAL A 17 -24.14 -16.58 8.88
CA VAL A 17 -25.49 -16.96 8.45
C VAL A 17 -25.82 -16.23 7.15
N LEU A 18 -25.79 -16.97 6.04
CA LEU A 18 -26.11 -16.49 4.69
C LEU A 18 -27.59 -16.70 4.34
N ASP A 19 -28.07 -15.98 3.34
CA ASP A 19 -29.42 -16.11 2.75
C ASP A 19 -30.59 -16.01 3.75
N SER A 20 -30.36 -15.41 4.92
CA SER A 20 -31.42 -15.16 5.90
C SER A 20 -32.08 -13.79 5.68
N GLU A 21 -33.40 -13.81 5.56
CA GLU A 21 -34.24 -12.61 5.50
C GLU A 21 -34.17 -11.80 6.81
N TYR A 22 -34.01 -12.47 7.95
CA TYR A 22 -34.14 -11.87 9.28
C TYR A 22 -32.82 -11.75 10.02
N LEU A 23 -31.89 -12.67 9.81
CA LEU A 23 -30.60 -12.71 10.51
C LEU A 23 -29.48 -12.11 9.66
N VAL A 24 -28.50 -11.57 10.35
CA VAL A 24 -27.25 -11.10 9.78
C VAL A 24 -26.12 -11.42 10.76
N THR A 25 -24.95 -11.71 10.20
CA THR A 25 -23.73 -11.90 11.00
C THR A 25 -22.82 -10.69 10.82
N LEU A 26 -22.46 -10.06 11.93
CA LEU A 26 -21.52 -8.94 11.96
C LEU A 26 -20.16 -9.42 12.45
N LEU A 27 -19.12 -8.70 12.02
CA LEU A 27 -17.76 -8.90 12.51
C LEU A 27 -17.41 -7.78 13.48
N VAL A 28 -16.85 -8.14 14.63
CA VAL A 28 -16.54 -7.19 15.70
C VAL A 28 -15.09 -7.37 16.12
N VAL A 29 -14.35 -6.27 16.12
CA VAL A 29 -13.00 -6.20 16.65
C VAL A 29 -13.08 -5.82 18.13
N VAL A 30 -12.57 -6.71 18.97
CA VAL A 30 -12.62 -6.62 20.43
C VAL A 30 -11.19 -6.54 20.96
N PRO A 31 -10.80 -5.47 21.67
CA PRO A 31 -9.49 -5.42 22.31
C PRO A 31 -9.28 -6.60 23.26
N LYS A 32 -8.08 -7.21 23.28
CA LYS A 32 -7.79 -8.37 24.13
C LYS A 32 -8.07 -8.10 25.62
N LEU A 33 -7.78 -6.87 26.07
CA LEU A 33 -8.06 -6.40 27.42
C LEU A 33 -9.56 -6.47 27.79
N ASN A 34 -10.44 -6.31 26.80
CA ASN A 34 -11.89 -6.26 26.97
C ASN A 34 -12.60 -7.54 26.49
N HIS A 35 -11.85 -8.60 26.16
CA HIS A 35 -12.44 -9.84 25.64
C HIS A 35 -13.39 -10.50 26.67
N ASN A 36 -13.02 -10.49 27.95
CA ASN A 36 -13.89 -11.03 28.99
C ASN A 36 -15.18 -10.24 29.16
N ASP A 37 -15.14 -8.93 28.92
CA ASP A 37 -16.33 -8.08 28.98
C ASP A 37 -17.23 -8.33 27.76
N TRP A 38 -16.63 -8.50 26.58
CA TRP A 38 -17.34 -8.89 25.35
C TRP A 38 -18.15 -10.17 25.57
N ILE A 39 -17.52 -11.24 26.04
CA ILE A 39 -18.19 -12.54 26.23
C ILE A 39 -19.35 -12.45 27.23
N LYS A 40 -19.25 -11.58 28.24
CA LYS A 40 -20.30 -11.39 29.25
C LYS A 40 -21.47 -10.52 28.77
N GLN A 41 -21.23 -9.60 27.85
CA GLN A 41 -22.18 -8.52 27.55
C GLN A 41 -22.77 -8.58 26.16
N TYR A 42 -22.10 -9.21 25.18
CA TYR A 42 -22.52 -9.13 23.77
C TYR A 42 -23.96 -9.58 23.53
N GLU A 43 -24.44 -10.58 24.27
CA GLU A 43 -25.81 -11.11 24.20
C GLU A 43 -26.86 -10.10 24.67
N THR A 44 -26.47 -9.14 25.50
CA THR A 44 -27.36 -8.12 26.09
C THR A 44 -27.11 -6.72 25.54
N LEU A 45 -26.20 -6.56 24.58
CA LEU A 45 -25.93 -5.25 23.96
C LEU A 45 -27.15 -4.74 23.17
N ALA A 46 -27.96 -5.64 22.62
CA ALA A 46 -29.24 -5.33 21.98
C ALA A 46 -30.21 -6.51 22.18
N GLU A 47 -31.51 -6.28 22.11
CA GLU A 47 -32.54 -7.29 22.43
C GLU A 47 -32.55 -8.51 21.49
N MET A 48 -32.25 -8.29 20.20
CA MET A 48 -32.36 -9.33 19.17
C MET A 48 -31.01 -9.93 18.78
N VAL A 49 -30.13 -10.15 19.75
CA VAL A 49 -28.85 -10.87 19.55
C VAL A 49 -29.08 -12.37 19.75
N VAL A 50 -28.51 -13.21 18.88
CA VAL A 50 -28.59 -14.67 19.03
C VAL A 50 -27.58 -15.10 20.09
N PRO A 51 -28.02 -15.71 21.22
CA PRO A 51 -27.11 -16.17 22.26
C PRO A 51 -26.18 -17.27 21.75
N ARG A 52 -24.99 -17.35 22.33
CA ARG A 52 -23.91 -18.29 21.95
C ARG A 52 -23.51 -18.23 20.47
N SER A 53 -23.76 -17.11 19.79
CA SER A 53 -23.40 -16.93 18.37
C SER A 53 -21.99 -16.37 18.15
N SER A 54 -21.35 -15.83 19.19
CA SER A 54 -20.05 -15.20 19.04
C SER A 54 -18.88 -16.19 19.20
N ASN A 55 -18.05 -16.28 18.17
CA ASN A 55 -16.83 -17.07 18.12
C ASN A 55 -15.66 -16.19 17.68
N VAL A 56 -14.46 -16.50 18.17
CA VAL A 56 -13.22 -15.85 17.72
C VAL A 56 -12.79 -16.47 16.38
N LEU A 57 -12.73 -15.65 15.33
CA LEU A 57 -12.31 -16.06 13.99
C LEU A 57 -10.79 -15.94 13.81
N SER A 58 -10.20 -14.89 14.37
CA SER A 58 -8.77 -14.60 14.29
C SER A 58 -8.36 -13.67 15.42
N GLU A 59 -7.07 -13.66 15.74
CA GLU A 59 -6.48 -12.69 16.66
C GLU A 59 -5.28 -11.99 16.03
N ASP A 60 -5.00 -10.77 16.49
CA ASP A 60 -3.71 -10.12 16.30
C ASP A 60 -3.05 -9.84 17.66
N GLN A 61 -2.04 -8.97 17.68
CA GLN A 61 -1.30 -8.68 18.91
C GLN A 61 -2.20 -8.05 19.99
N ASP A 62 -3.20 -7.26 19.59
CA ASP A 62 -3.93 -6.37 20.49
C ASP A 62 -5.44 -6.67 20.55
N SER A 63 -5.98 -7.41 19.57
CA SER A 63 -7.42 -7.59 19.41
C SER A 63 -7.81 -8.99 18.91
N TYR A 64 -9.07 -9.36 19.17
CA TYR A 64 -9.78 -10.49 18.58
C TYR A 64 -10.75 -9.99 17.50
N LEU A 65 -10.87 -10.74 16.42
CA LEU A 65 -11.97 -10.62 15.46
C LEU A 65 -13.00 -11.69 15.81
N CYS A 66 -14.17 -11.26 16.26
CA CYS A 66 -15.27 -12.14 16.59
C CYS A 66 -16.39 -12.00 15.56
N ASN A 67 -17.15 -13.07 15.31
CA ASN A 67 -18.45 -12.94 14.69
C ASN A 67 -19.54 -12.75 15.76
N VAL A 68 -20.71 -12.29 15.34
CA VAL A 68 -21.94 -12.26 16.15
C VAL A 68 -23.14 -12.29 15.22
N THR A 69 -24.12 -13.14 15.51
CA THR A 69 -25.36 -13.21 14.74
C THR A 69 -26.48 -12.50 15.50
N LEU A 70 -27.24 -11.66 14.80
CA LEU A 70 -28.36 -10.92 15.35
C LEU A 70 -29.41 -10.66 14.27
N PHE A 71 -30.58 -10.18 14.67
CA PHE A 71 -31.60 -9.78 13.72
C PHE A 71 -31.22 -8.47 13.02
N ARG A 72 -31.52 -8.37 11.74
CA ARG A 72 -31.25 -7.18 10.90
C ARG A 72 -31.78 -5.89 11.51
N LYS A 73 -32.95 -5.94 12.15
CA LYS A 73 -33.59 -4.78 12.80
C LYS A 73 -32.80 -4.23 14.00
N ALA A 74 -31.92 -5.03 14.61
CA ALA A 74 -31.11 -4.62 15.76
C ALA A 74 -29.69 -4.19 15.39
N VAL A 75 -29.32 -4.17 14.11
CA VAL A 75 -27.94 -3.88 13.68
C VAL A 75 -27.47 -2.50 14.12
N ASP A 76 -28.30 -1.47 13.93
CA ASP A 76 -27.90 -0.09 14.23
C ASP A 76 -27.78 0.15 15.74
N ASP A 77 -28.71 -0.39 16.53
CA ASP A 77 -28.66 -0.35 17.99
C ASP A 77 -27.44 -1.11 18.53
N PHE A 78 -27.20 -2.32 18.02
CA PHE A 78 -26.02 -3.11 18.37
C PHE A 78 -24.72 -2.39 18.03
N ARG A 79 -24.62 -1.75 16.85
CA ARG A 79 -23.44 -0.95 16.46
C ARG A 79 -23.21 0.21 17.40
N HIS A 80 -24.27 0.89 17.81
CA HIS A 80 -24.19 2.00 18.75
C HIS A 80 -23.69 1.53 20.12
N LYS A 81 -24.30 0.48 20.68
CA LYS A 81 -23.92 -0.11 21.98
C LYS A 81 -22.54 -0.77 21.98
N ALA A 82 -22.15 -1.41 20.88
CA ALA A 82 -20.81 -1.93 20.69
C ALA A 82 -19.78 -0.79 20.78
N ARG A 83 -20.04 0.34 20.10
CA ARG A 83 -19.15 1.51 20.10
C ARG A 83 -19.03 2.16 21.48
N GLU A 84 -20.11 2.26 22.24
CA GLU A 84 -20.09 2.74 23.64
C GLU A 84 -19.15 1.90 24.52
N ASN A 85 -19.12 0.58 24.29
CA ASN A 85 -18.27 -0.38 25.00
C ASN A 85 -16.87 -0.56 24.38
N LYS A 86 -16.48 0.32 23.43
CA LYS A 86 -15.20 0.29 22.73
C LYS A 86 -14.97 -0.96 21.87
N PHE A 87 -16.05 -1.62 21.45
CA PHE A 87 -16.03 -2.67 20.43
C PHE A 87 -16.27 -2.05 19.06
N ILE A 88 -15.50 -2.48 18.05
CA ILE A 88 -15.56 -1.88 16.71
C ILE A 88 -16.18 -2.88 15.75
N VAL A 89 -17.41 -2.62 15.33
CA VAL A 89 -18.08 -3.42 14.30
C VAL A 89 -17.49 -3.07 12.93
N ARG A 90 -17.00 -4.08 12.20
CA ARG A 90 -16.47 -3.92 10.84
C ARG A 90 -17.62 -4.02 9.85
N ASP A 91 -17.69 -3.06 8.94
CA ASP A 91 -18.53 -3.15 7.75
C ASP A 91 -17.95 -4.22 6.83
N PHE A 92 -18.57 -5.39 6.84
CA PHE A 92 -18.19 -6.52 6.00
C PHE A 92 -19.44 -7.32 5.65
N GLN A 93 -19.63 -7.54 4.35
CA GLN A 93 -20.65 -8.43 3.84
C GLN A 93 -19.94 -9.59 3.14
N TYR A 94 -20.20 -10.81 3.58
CA TYR A 94 -19.61 -11.97 2.95
C TYR A 94 -20.21 -12.17 1.56
N ASN A 95 -19.37 -12.05 0.53
CA ASN A 95 -19.72 -12.33 -0.85
C ASN A 95 -18.60 -13.16 -1.49
N GLU A 96 -18.89 -14.44 -1.74
CA GLU A 96 -17.92 -15.40 -2.27
C GLU A 96 -17.47 -15.05 -3.69
N GLU A 97 -18.35 -14.47 -4.51
CA GLU A 97 -18.05 -14.07 -5.88
C GLU A 97 -17.12 -12.86 -5.91
N GLU A 98 -17.41 -11.83 -5.12
CA GLU A 98 -16.55 -10.64 -4.99
C GLU A 98 -15.17 -11.01 -4.43
N MET A 99 -15.12 -11.80 -3.36
CA MET A 99 -13.85 -12.23 -2.76
C MET A 99 -12.99 -13.05 -3.74
N LYS A 100 -13.62 -13.89 -4.57
CA LYS A 100 -12.93 -14.64 -5.61
C LYS A 100 -12.44 -13.72 -6.73
N ALA A 101 -13.27 -12.77 -7.17
CA ALA A 101 -12.92 -11.79 -8.19
C ALA A 101 -11.73 -10.92 -7.74
N ASP A 102 -11.74 -10.42 -6.50
CA ASP A 102 -10.63 -9.65 -5.92
C ASP A 102 -9.33 -10.44 -5.90
N LYS A 103 -9.39 -11.72 -5.52
CA LYS A 103 -8.22 -12.60 -5.49
C LYS A 103 -7.67 -12.86 -6.89
N GLU A 104 -8.54 -13.05 -7.87
CA GLU A 104 -8.16 -13.21 -9.27
C GLU A 104 -7.55 -11.93 -9.83
N GLU A 105 -8.14 -10.77 -9.52
CA GLU A 105 -7.61 -9.47 -9.90
C GLU A 105 -6.23 -9.21 -9.29
N MET A 106 -6.04 -9.50 -8.00
CA MET A 106 -4.73 -9.39 -7.35
C MET A 106 -3.66 -10.25 -8.02
N ASN A 107 -4.01 -11.48 -8.42
CA ASN A 107 -3.10 -12.37 -9.15
C ASN A 107 -2.81 -11.87 -10.57
N ARG A 108 -3.82 -11.35 -11.26
CA ARG A 108 -3.68 -10.72 -12.58
C ARG A 108 -2.74 -9.52 -12.50
N LEU A 109 -2.97 -8.59 -11.58
CA LEU A 109 -2.15 -7.39 -11.37
C LEU A 109 -0.70 -7.75 -11.01
N SER A 110 -0.49 -8.75 -10.15
CA SER A 110 0.85 -9.24 -9.81
C SER A 110 1.58 -9.81 -11.03
N THR A 111 0.87 -10.54 -11.89
CA THR A 111 1.40 -11.10 -13.14
C THR A 111 1.70 -10.01 -14.15
N ASP A 112 0.80 -9.06 -14.34
CA ASP A 112 0.98 -7.93 -15.24
C ASP A 112 2.15 -7.05 -14.82
N LYS A 113 2.31 -6.79 -13.52
CA LYS A 113 3.49 -6.10 -12.97
C LYS A 113 4.79 -6.81 -13.38
N LYS A 114 4.86 -8.13 -13.20
CA LYS A 114 6.05 -8.93 -13.59
C LYS A 114 6.27 -8.90 -15.10
N LYS A 115 5.20 -9.00 -15.88
CA LYS A 115 5.23 -8.97 -17.35
C LYS A 115 5.70 -7.62 -17.89
N GLN A 116 5.25 -6.51 -17.30
CA GLN A 116 5.63 -5.16 -17.71
C GLN A 116 7.05 -4.76 -17.27
N PHE A 117 7.55 -5.33 -16.18
CA PHE A 117 8.86 -4.96 -15.63
C PHE A 117 10.01 -5.16 -16.62
N GLY A 118 10.06 -6.31 -17.31
CA GLY A 118 11.11 -6.60 -18.29
C GLY A 118 11.17 -5.59 -19.45
N PRO A 119 10.06 -5.38 -20.18
CA PRO A 119 9.96 -4.36 -21.21
C PRO A 119 10.30 -2.96 -20.72
N LEU A 120 9.80 -2.56 -19.53
CA LEU A 120 10.08 -1.25 -18.94
C LEU A 120 11.57 -1.03 -18.71
N VAL A 121 12.26 -2.00 -18.11
CA VAL A 121 13.71 -1.90 -17.87
C VAL A 121 14.48 -1.81 -19.19
N ARG A 122 14.09 -2.58 -20.21
CA ARG A 122 14.73 -2.50 -21.54
C ARG A 122 14.52 -1.12 -22.16
N TRP A 123 13.30 -0.60 -22.10
CA TRP A 123 12.96 0.73 -22.60
C TRP A 123 13.77 1.81 -21.87
N LEU A 124 13.84 1.76 -20.54
CA LEU A 124 14.63 2.70 -19.74
C LEU A 124 16.11 2.69 -20.10
N LYS A 125 16.72 1.50 -20.31
CA LYS A 125 18.14 1.40 -20.69
C LYS A 125 18.43 2.08 -22.03
N VAL A 126 17.58 1.86 -23.03
CA VAL A 126 17.74 2.48 -24.35
C VAL A 126 17.58 3.99 -24.23
N ASN A 127 16.48 4.46 -23.63
CA ASN A 127 16.19 5.88 -23.56
C ASN A 127 17.16 6.65 -22.65
N PHE A 128 17.68 6.02 -21.59
CA PHE A 128 18.74 6.62 -20.78
C PHE A 128 20.04 6.80 -21.58
N SER A 129 20.42 5.81 -22.39
CA SER A 129 21.62 5.91 -23.25
C SER A 129 21.47 7.08 -24.23
N GLU A 130 20.34 7.16 -24.93
CA GLU A 130 20.06 8.26 -25.86
C GLU A 130 20.06 9.62 -25.18
N ALA A 131 19.38 9.73 -24.03
CA ALA A 131 19.34 10.98 -23.26
C ALA A 131 20.74 11.38 -22.75
N PHE A 132 21.56 10.42 -22.33
CA PHE A 132 22.93 10.68 -21.88
C PHE A 132 23.81 11.14 -23.05
N ILE A 133 23.71 10.49 -24.21
CA ILE A 133 24.41 10.90 -25.43
C ILE A 133 24.03 12.34 -25.80
N ALA A 134 22.73 12.64 -25.84
CA ALA A 134 22.24 14.00 -26.12
C ALA A 134 22.78 15.02 -25.12
N TRP A 135 22.85 14.67 -23.83
CA TRP A 135 23.40 15.54 -22.80
C TRP A 135 24.89 15.86 -23.00
N ILE A 136 25.69 14.86 -23.42
CA ILE A 136 27.10 15.08 -23.75
C ILE A 136 27.25 15.96 -24.99
N HIS A 137 26.40 15.80 -26.02
CA HIS A 137 26.41 16.68 -27.19
C HIS A 137 26.13 18.14 -26.81
N VAL A 138 25.17 18.39 -25.93
CA VAL A 138 24.89 19.74 -25.41
C VAL A 138 26.10 20.32 -24.67
N LYS A 139 26.83 19.51 -23.89
CA LYS A 139 28.07 19.96 -23.25
C LYS A 139 29.17 20.29 -24.26
N ALA A 140 29.33 19.47 -25.30
CA ALA A 140 30.32 19.72 -26.36
C ALA A 140 30.01 21.03 -27.12
N LEU A 141 28.74 21.24 -27.50
CA LEU A 141 28.28 22.49 -28.13
C LEU A 141 28.53 23.69 -27.22
N ARG A 142 28.23 23.57 -25.92
CA ARG A 142 28.46 24.65 -24.96
C ARG A 142 29.96 24.98 -24.84
N VAL A 143 30.82 23.98 -24.72
CA VAL A 143 32.28 24.19 -24.65
C VAL A 143 32.79 24.88 -25.91
N PHE A 144 32.30 24.46 -27.09
CA PHE A 144 32.65 25.09 -28.36
C PHE A 144 32.23 26.57 -28.41
N VAL A 145 30.96 26.87 -28.15
CA VAL A 145 30.41 28.25 -28.20
C VAL A 145 31.14 29.16 -27.21
N GLU A 146 31.33 28.72 -25.98
CA GLU A 146 32.04 29.50 -24.94
C GLU A 146 33.51 29.74 -25.31
N SER A 147 34.17 28.75 -25.92
CA SER A 147 35.57 28.90 -26.35
C SER A 147 35.70 29.90 -27.50
N VAL A 148 34.78 29.89 -28.46
CA VAL A 148 34.74 30.90 -29.54
C VAL A 148 34.48 32.30 -28.97
N LEU A 149 33.54 32.45 -28.03
CA LEU A 149 33.23 33.73 -27.41
C LEU A 149 34.40 34.29 -26.58
N ARG A 150 35.20 33.43 -25.95
CA ARG A 150 36.34 33.83 -25.10
C ARG A 150 37.64 34.04 -25.87
N TYR A 151 37.94 33.20 -26.85
CA TYR A 151 39.24 33.16 -27.52
C TYR A 151 39.19 33.64 -28.99
N GLY A 152 38.01 33.83 -29.57
CA GLY A 152 37.84 34.34 -30.92
C GLY A 152 38.07 33.31 -32.04
N LEU A 153 38.25 33.82 -33.26
CA LEU A 153 38.55 33.04 -34.47
C LEU A 153 40.02 33.26 -34.89
N PRO A 154 40.66 32.28 -35.55
CA PRO A 154 40.14 30.97 -35.93
C PRO A 154 39.97 30.02 -34.74
N VAL A 155 39.11 29.00 -34.90
CA VAL A 155 38.83 28.00 -33.86
C VAL A 155 40.06 27.12 -33.63
N ASN A 156 40.97 27.56 -32.76
CA ASN A 156 42.19 26.85 -32.42
C ASN A 156 42.34 26.72 -30.90
N PHE A 157 41.57 25.82 -30.30
CA PHE A 157 41.63 25.49 -28.88
C PHE A 157 41.59 23.99 -28.67
N GLN A 158 42.23 23.53 -27.59
CA GLN A 158 42.25 22.13 -27.19
C GLN A 158 41.36 21.93 -25.97
N ALA A 159 40.18 21.34 -26.19
CA ALA A 159 39.28 20.98 -25.10
C ALA A 159 39.78 19.71 -24.38
N MET A 160 39.68 19.69 -23.05
CA MET A 160 40.09 18.56 -22.22
C MET A 160 38.96 18.13 -21.29
N LEU A 161 38.74 16.82 -21.15
CA LEU A 161 37.86 16.25 -20.13
C LEU A 161 38.70 15.86 -18.91
N LEU A 162 38.37 16.44 -17.76
CA LEU A 162 39.06 16.15 -16.50
C LEU A 162 38.14 15.38 -15.55
N GLN A 163 38.62 14.24 -15.04
CA GLN A 163 37.98 13.52 -13.95
C GLN A 163 38.75 13.77 -12.65
N PRO A 164 38.38 14.81 -11.87
CA PRO A 164 39.13 15.18 -10.68
C PRO A 164 38.93 14.18 -9.53
N ASN A 165 39.96 14.00 -8.70
CA ASN A 165 39.83 13.28 -7.45
C ASN A 165 39.03 14.13 -6.45
N LYS A 166 38.04 13.50 -5.78
CA LYS A 166 37.08 14.18 -4.89
C LYS A 166 37.75 15.07 -3.83
N LYS A 167 38.90 14.65 -3.28
CA LYS A 167 39.60 15.37 -2.20
C LYS A 167 40.48 16.53 -2.69
N THR A 168 40.82 16.58 -3.98
CA THR A 168 41.82 17.53 -4.51
C THR A 168 41.23 18.59 -5.45
N MET A 169 39.89 18.70 -5.54
CA MET A 169 39.21 19.66 -6.41
C MET A 169 39.62 21.11 -6.17
N LYS A 170 39.82 21.53 -4.92
CA LYS A 170 40.24 22.90 -4.59
C LYS A 170 41.63 23.21 -5.15
N LYS A 171 42.62 22.36 -4.83
CA LYS A 171 43.99 22.48 -5.34
C LYS A 171 44.06 22.42 -6.87
N LEU A 172 43.27 21.56 -7.52
CA LEU A 172 43.23 21.49 -8.98
C LEU A 172 42.75 22.81 -9.60
N ARG A 173 41.74 23.46 -9.02
CA ARG A 173 41.26 24.77 -9.51
C ARG A 173 42.32 25.85 -9.33
N GLU A 174 42.99 25.88 -8.18
CA GLU A 174 44.07 26.85 -7.91
C GLU A 174 45.17 26.74 -8.99
N VAL A 175 45.67 25.54 -9.26
CA VAL A 175 46.71 25.31 -10.29
C VAL A 175 46.25 25.67 -11.71
N LEU A 176 44.96 25.49 -12.04
CA LEU A 176 44.43 25.87 -13.37
C LEU A 176 44.14 27.38 -13.51
N HIS A 177 44.20 28.13 -12.41
CA HIS A 177 43.97 29.57 -12.38
C HIS A 177 45.26 30.39 -12.25
N GLU A 178 46.36 29.77 -11.84
CA GLU A 178 47.72 30.34 -11.90
C GLU A 178 48.14 30.64 -13.35
#